data_AF-A0A846CU30-F1
#
_entry.id   AF-A0A846CU30-F1
#
_cell.length_a   1.000
_cell.length_b   1.000
_cell.length_c   1.000
_cell.angle_alpha   90.00
_cell.angle_beta   90.00
_cell.angle_gamma   90.00
#
_symmetry.space_group_name_H-M   'P 1'
#
loop_
_entity.id
_entity.type
_entity.pdbx_description
1 polymer ?
#
loop_
_entity_poly.entity_id
_entity_poly.type
_entity_poly.pdbx_seq_one_letter_code
_entity_poly.pdbx_strand_id
1 'polypeptide(L)'
;MKAIPLVMAVCSSILVSTAKPASAFGWWKTDYLGRATMSDNARYWRSIGRIGLSSPPWNRSDICRWKYPRKNGTVYGKPASWWGTAHWETNCYHRYWRWW
;
A
#
# COMPACT_ATOMS: atom_id res chain seq x y z
N MET A 1 66.07 25.90 -25.08
CA MET A 1 65.53 25.21 -23.89
C MET A 1 65.07 26.25 -22.88
N LYS A 2 63.75 26.40 -22.67
CA LYS A 2 63.15 26.87 -21.42
C LYS A 2 61.64 26.66 -21.53
N ALA A 3 61.18 25.55 -20.95
CA ALA A 3 59.77 25.26 -20.75
C ALA A 3 59.25 26.15 -19.61
N ILE A 4 58.09 26.78 -19.80
CA ILE A 4 57.32 27.43 -18.75
C ILE A 4 55.95 26.72 -18.73
N PRO A 5 55.50 26.21 -17.57
CA PRO A 5 54.45 25.21 -17.51
C PRO A 5 53.08 25.79 -17.15
N LEU A 6 52.10 24.87 -17.24
CA LEU A 6 50.87 24.81 -16.45
C LEU A 6 49.68 25.72 -16.84
N VAL A 7 48.66 25.01 -17.33
CA VAL A 7 47.28 25.03 -16.82
C VAL A 7 46.48 26.29 -17.15
N MET A 8 45.65 26.16 -18.18
CA MET A 8 44.22 26.40 -18.00
C MET A 8 43.45 25.34 -18.77
N ALA A 9 43.14 24.25 -18.07
CA ALA A 9 42.05 23.35 -18.44
C ALA A 9 40.76 24.19 -18.36
N VAL A 10 40.37 24.77 -19.50
CA VAL A 10 39.08 25.46 -19.60
C VAL A 10 38.02 24.37 -19.52
N CYS A 11 37.43 24.33 -18.33
CA CYS A 11 36.46 23.36 -17.89
C CYS A 11 35.41 23.12 -18.96
N SER A 12 35.35 21.87 -19.41
CA SER A 12 34.21 21.26 -20.07
C SER A 12 32.95 21.72 -19.34
N SER A 13 32.17 22.57 -19.99
CA SER A 13 30.82 22.88 -19.54
C SER A 13 30.03 21.59 -19.70
N ILE A 14 30.05 20.75 -18.68
CA ILE A 14 29.06 19.69 -18.57
C ILE A 14 27.75 20.44 -18.41
N LEU A 15 27.08 20.66 -19.54
CA LEU A 15 25.64 20.83 -19.60
C LEU A 15 25.07 19.59 -18.90
N VAL A 16 24.97 19.68 -17.58
CA VAL A 16 24.15 18.77 -16.80
C VAL A 16 22.74 19.12 -17.22
N SER A 17 22.32 18.50 -18.32
CA SER A 17 20.93 18.37 -18.68
C SER A 17 20.29 17.75 -17.45
N THR A 18 19.65 18.59 -16.63
CA THR A 18 18.71 18.15 -15.60
C THR A 18 17.47 17.66 -16.35
N ALA A 19 17.65 16.64 -17.17
CA ALA A 19 16.58 15.76 -17.56
C ALA A 19 16.02 15.22 -16.25
N LYS A 20 14.95 15.85 -15.76
CA LYS A 20 14.03 15.24 -14.80
C LYS A 20 13.88 13.79 -15.26
N PRO A 21 14.14 12.78 -14.42
CA PRO A 21 13.84 11.42 -14.84
C PRO A 21 12.34 11.41 -15.17
N ALA A 22 12.02 11.33 -16.46
CA ALA A 22 10.66 11.35 -16.99
C ALA A 22 9.92 10.02 -16.73
N SER A 23 10.37 9.29 -15.70
CA SER A 23 9.95 7.95 -15.39
C SER A 23 10.02 7.77 -13.89
N ALA A 24 9.11 8.43 -13.15
CA ALA A 24 8.72 7.91 -11.84
C ALA A 24 8.02 6.57 -12.11
N PHE A 25 8.81 5.49 -12.14
CA PHE A 25 8.28 4.14 -12.37
C PHE A 25 7.64 3.71 -11.06
N GLY A 26 6.35 3.99 -10.92
CA GLY A 26 5.61 3.45 -9.80
C GLY A 26 4.82 2.21 -10.19
N TRP A 27 4.50 1.42 -9.17
CA TRP A 27 3.69 0.23 -9.32
C TRP A 27 2.75 0.09 -8.13
N TRP A 28 1.70 -0.70 -8.34
CA TRP A 28 0.82 -1.11 -7.25
C TRP A 28 1.53 -2.11 -6.35
N LYS A 29 1.75 -1.74 -5.10
CA LYS A 29 2.17 -2.66 -4.04
C LYS A 29 0.95 -3.11 -3.26
N THR A 30 0.92 -4.39 -2.87
CA THR A 30 -0.10 -4.96 -2.00
C THR A 30 0.56 -5.54 -0.77
N ASP A 31 0.16 -5.07 0.41
CA ASP A 31 0.66 -5.54 1.69
C ASP A 31 -0.46 -6.28 2.45
N TYR A 32 -0.11 -7.35 3.14
CA TYR A 32 -1.02 -8.03 4.06
C TYR A 32 -1.05 -7.29 5.40
N LEU A 33 -2.25 -6.96 5.88
CA LEU A 33 -2.43 -6.21 7.14
C LEU A 33 -2.68 -7.12 8.34
N GLY A 34 -3.24 -8.31 8.08
CA GLY A 34 -3.69 -9.22 9.12
C GLY A 34 -5.06 -9.80 8.84
N ARG A 35 -5.62 -10.46 9.85
CA ARG A 35 -6.90 -11.17 9.76
C ARG A 35 -7.96 -10.51 10.65
N ALA A 36 -9.15 -10.33 10.09
CA ALA A 36 -10.37 -10.00 10.80
C ALA A 36 -11.15 -11.29 11.09
N THR A 37 -11.44 -11.51 12.36
CA THR A 37 -12.14 -12.70 12.87
C THR A 37 -13.64 -12.43 13.01
N MET A 38 -14.40 -13.45 13.38
CA MET A 38 -15.83 -13.29 13.68
C MET A 38 -16.09 -12.32 14.84
N SER A 39 -15.19 -12.24 15.82
CA SER A 39 -15.29 -11.28 16.93
C SER A 39 -15.11 -9.84 16.47
N ASP A 40 -14.21 -9.59 15.50
CA ASP A 40 -14.04 -8.28 14.88
C ASP A 40 -15.29 -7.87 14.09
N ASN A 41 -15.93 -8.83 13.40
CA ASN A 41 -17.20 -8.58 12.69
C ASN A 41 -18.30 -8.14 13.67
N ALA A 42 -18.45 -8.83 14.80
CA ALA A 42 -19.43 -8.45 15.83
C ALA A 42 -19.15 -7.05 16.41
N ARG A 43 -17.87 -6.70 16.64
CA ARG A 43 -17.46 -5.37 17.11
C ARG A 43 -17.73 -4.29 16.06
N TYR A 44 -17.45 -4.57 14.79
CA TYR A 44 -17.73 -3.66 13.69
C TYR A 44 -19.23 -3.32 13.63
N TRP A 45 -20.12 -4.32 13.59
CA TRP A 45 -21.56 -4.07 13.53
C TRP A 45 -22.06 -3.26 14.73
N ARG A 46 -21.60 -3.60 15.95
CA ARG A 46 -21.90 -2.80 17.15
C ARG A 46 -21.44 -1.35 17.01
N SER A 47 -20.26 -1.11 16.46
CA SER A 47 -19.72 0.24 16.27
C SER A 47 -20.55 1.09 15.30
N ILE A 48 -21.26 0.47 14.36
CA ILE A 48 -22.16 1.16 13.42
C ILE A 48 -23.64 1.05 13.80
N GLY A 49 -23.93 0.74 15.07
CA GLY A 49 -25.30 0.72 15.62
C GLY A 49 -26.17 -0.45 15.13
N ARG A 50 -25.57 -1.52 14.62
CA ARG A 50 -26.27 -2.71 14.11
C ARG A 50 -26.01 -3.92 14.99
N ILE A 51 -27.02 -4.76 15.16
CA ILE A 51 -26.87 -6.05 15.87
C ILE A 51 -26.10 -6.99 14.94
N GLY A 52 -24.94 -7.44 15.39
CA GLY A 52 -24.01 -8.23 14.60
C GLY A 52 -24.65 -9.50 14.05
N LEU A 53 -24.84 -9.55 12.73
CA LEU A 53 -25.34 -10.75 12.08
C LEU A 53 -24.26 -11.82 12.10
N SER A 54 -24.67 -13.04 12.46
CA SER A 54 -23.94 -14.30 12.23
C SER A 54 -23.89 -14.62 10.73
N SER A 55 -23.69 -13.65 9.85
CA SER A 55 -23.52 -13.84 8.41
C SER A 55 -22.08 -13.50 8.02
N PRO A 56 -21.48 -14.22 7.06
CA PRO A 56 -20.14 -13.91 6.59
C PRO A 56 -20.17 -12.45 6.14
N PRO A 57 -19.11 -11.68 6.41
CA PRO A 57 -19.18 -10.26 6.16
C PRO A 57 -19.31 -10.01 4.67
N TRP A 58 -20.53 -9.77 4.20
CA TRP A 58 -20.79 -9.38 2.81
C TRP A 58 -19.97 -8.14 2.44
N ASN A 59 -19.69 -7.28 3.43
CA ASN A 59 -18.80 -6.14 3.33
C ASN A 59 -17.41 -6.40 3.97
N ARG A 60 -16.69 -7.42 3.49
CA ARG A 60 -15.32 -7.77 3.96
C ARG A 60 -14.37 -6.57 3.97
N SER A 61 -14.44 -5.75 2.92
CA SER A 61 -13.60 -4.56 2.78
C SER A 61 -13.94 -3.46 3.77
N ASP A 62 -15.19 -3.35 4.23
CA ASP A 62 -15.56 -2.33 5.23
C ASP A 62 -14.97 -2.68 6.59
N ILE A 63 -15.05 -3.95 6.99
CA ILE A 63 -14.45 -4.42 8.25
C ILE A 63 -12.93 -4.24 8.23
N CYS A 64 -12.29 -4.57 7.11
CA CYS A 64 -10.85 -4.34 6.97
C CYS A 64 -10.49 -2.85 7.04
N ARG A 65 -11.29 -1.97 6.43
CA ARG A 65 -11.12 -0.51 6.52
C ARG A 65 -11.34 0.02 7.94
N TRP A 66 -12.33 -0.51 8.64
CA TRP A 66 -12.62 -0.15 10.03
C TRP A 66 -11.52 -0.60 10.99
N LYS A 67 -11.04 -1.84 10.86
CA LYS A 67 -9.98 -2.41 11.72
C LYS A 67 -8.59 -1.85 11.41
N TYR A 68 -8.31 -1.62 10.13
CA TYR A 68 -7.01 -1.15 9.64
C TYR A 68 -7.18 0.11 8.78
N PRO A 69 -7.51 1.27 9.40
CA PRO A 69 -7.68 2.51 8.67
C PRO A 69 -6.35 2.93 8.02
N ARG A 70 -6.39 3.29 6.74
CA ARG A 70 -5.24 3.79 5.98
C ARG A 70 -5.60 5.10 5.29
N LYS A 71 -4.66 6.06 5.32
CA LYS A 71 -4.84 7.40 4.72
C LYS A 71 -4.59 7.44 3.20
N ASN A 72 -3.79 6.52 2.68
CA ASN A 72 -3.47 6.40 1.25
C ASN A 72 -3.73 4.96 0.81
N GLY A 73 -4.13 4.75 -0.45
CA GLY A 73 -4.40 3.44 -1.04
C GLY A 73 -5.77 2.87 -0.67
N THR A 74 -6.01 1.64 -1.12
CA THR A 74 -7.26 0.90 -0.92
C THR A 74 -7.05 -0.24 0.05
N VAL A 75 -7.86 -0.31 1.10
CA VAL A 75 -7.93 -1.48 2.00
C VAL A 75 -9.09 -2.36 1.57
N TYR A 76 -8.83 -3.64 1.37
CA TYR A 76 -9.84 -4.60 0.95
C TYR A 76 -9.70 -5.93 1.70
N GLY A 77 -10.80 -6.66 1.78
CA GLY A 77 -10.87 -7.95 2.47
C GLY A 77 -11.15 -9.09 1.50
N LYS A 78 -10.50 -10.24 1.71
CA LYS A 78 -10.81 -11.51 1.03
C LYS A 78 -11.14 -12.59 2.06
N PRO A 79 -11.98 -13.58 1.72
CA PRO A 79 -12.18 -14.73 2.60
C PRO A 79 -10.84 -15.41 2.90
N ALA A 80 -10.63 -15.80 4.16
CA ALA A 80 -9.43 -16.55 4.53
C ALA A 80 -9.43 -17.96 3.93
N SER A 81 -10.62 -18.54 3.77
CA SER A 81 -10.87 -19.78 3.04
C SER A 81 -12.20 -19.69 2.29
N TRP A 82 -12.31 -20.41 1.18
CA TRP A 82 -13.57 -20.56 0.44
C TRP A 82 -14.52 -21.58 1.08
N TRP A 83 -14.05 -22.38 2.03
CA TRP A 83 -14.81 -23.47 2.65
C TRP A 83 -14.57 -23.54 4.17
N GLY A 84 -15.55 -24.07 4.89
CA GLY A 84 -15.48 -24.32 6.33
C GLY A 84 -15.59 -23.08 7.22
N THR A 85 -15.24 -23.23 8.50
CA THR A 85 -15.31 -22.15 9.51
C THR A 85 -14.37 -20.98 9.19
N ALA A 86 -13.28 -21.21 8.47
CA ALA A 86 -12.38 -20.16 7.99
C ALA A 86 -13.00 -19.25 6.91
N HIS A 87 -14.16 -19.61 6.33
CA HIS A 87 -14.92 -18.70 5.46
C HIS A 87 -15.41 -17.44 6.21
N TRP A 88 -15.62 -17.57 7.52
CA TRP A 88 -16.08 -16.48 8.38
C TRP A 88 -14.98 -15.47 8.71
N GLU A 89 -13.73 -15.85 8.45
CA GLU A 89 -12.57 -14.99 8.64
C GLU A 89 -12.25 -14.24 7.35
N THR A 90 -11.71 -13.03 7.51
CA THR A 90 -11.34 -12.16 6.39
C THR A 90 -9.87 -11.78 6.48
N ASN A 91 -9.09 -12.11 5.45
CA ASN A 91 -7.74 -11.61 5.28
C ASN A 91 -7.81 -10.19 4.72
N CYS A 92 -7.15 -9.25 5.39
CA CYS A 92 -7.15 -7.83 5.03
C CYS A 92 -5.84 -7.45 4.32
N TYR A 93 -5.98 -6.69 3.25
CA TYR A 93 -4.87 -6.25 2.41
C TYR A 93 -4.95 -4.75 2.18
N HIS A 94 -3.79 -4.14 1.95
CA HIS A 94 -3.64 -2.74 1.59
C HIS A 94 -2.93 -2.63 0.25
N ARG A 95 -3.58 -2.01 -0.74
CA ARG A 95 -3.01 -1.76 -2.06
C ARG A 95 -2.78 -0.28 -2.27
N TYR A 96 -1.56 0.11 -2.61
CA TYR A 96 -1.17 1.51 -2.79
C TYR A 96 -0.13 1.66 -3.90
N TRP A 97 -0.05 2.87 -4.46
CA TRP A 97 1.02 3.22 -5.39
C TRP A 97 2.31 3.47 -4.63
N ARG A 98 3.39 2.81 -5.08
CA ARG A 98 4.75 3.08 -4.62
C ARG A 98 5.56 3.60 -5.80
N TRP A 99 6.21 4.74 -5.62
CA TRP A 99 7.14 5.36 -6.57
C TRP A 99 8.58 5.08 -6.13
N TRP A 100 9.50 4.95 -7.09
CA TRP A 100 10.95 4.87 -6.87
C TRP A 100 11.63 6.08 -7.52
#